data_AF-A0A947BPC7-F1
#
_entry.id   AF-A0A947BPC7-F1
#
_cell.length_a   1.000
_cell.length_b   1.000
_cell.length_c   1.000
_cell.angle_alpha   90.00
_cell.angle_beta   90.00
_cell.angle_gamma   90.00
#
_symmetry.space_group_name_H-M   'P 1'
#
loop_
_entity.id
_entity.type
_entity.pdbx_description
1 polymer ?
#
loop_
_entity_poly.entity_id
_entity_poly.type
_entity_poly.pdbx_seq_one_letter_code
_entity_poly.pdbx_strand_id
1 'polypeptide(L)'
;MTKKIALLAGDGIGPEIVTEAVKIIHCLQQEFGFNTELETAAIGGAGYDQSGRPLPEPTLALCERADAVLFGAIGGPQYDELERELRPEKGLLELRSALSLFSN
;
A
#
# COMPACT_ATOMS: atom_id res chain seq x y z
N MET A 1 -7.38 14.76 16.76
CA MET A 1 -7.49 14.83 15.29
C MET A 1 -7.44 13.41 14.76
N THR A 2 -8.30 13.06 13.81
CA THR A 2 -8.27 11.74 13.15
C THR A 2 -7.08 11.65 12.22
N LYS A 3 -6.35 10.54 12.27
CA LYS A 3 -5.19 10.28 11.40
C LYS A 3 -5.55 9.36 10.24
N LYS A 4 -5.21 9.74 9.02
CA LYS A 4 -5.52 8.94 7.82
C LYS A 4 -4.39 7.97 7.52
N ILE A 5 -4.69 6.69 7.40
CA ILE A 5 -3.74 5.63 7.06
C ILE A 5 -4.13 5.03 5.71
N ALA A 6 -3.22 5.11 4.74
CA ALA A 6 -3.35 4.41 3.47
C ALA A 6 -2.96 2.93 3.63
N LEU A 7 -3.86 2.03 3.27
CA LEU A 7 -3.64 0.59 3.31
C LEU A 7 -3.27 0.09 1.90
N LEU A 8 -2.03 -0.35 1.75
CA LEU A 8 -1.49 -0.88 0.50
C LEU A 8 -1.16 -2.36 0.68
N ALA A 9 -2.19 -3.21 0.54
CA ALA A 9 -2.06 -4.63 0.84
C ALA A 9 -1.13 -5.38 -0.13
N GLY A 10 -1.18 -5.01 -1.41
CA GLY A 10 -0.34 -5.55 -2.47
C GLY A 10 -0.60 -7.03 -2.77
N ASP A 11 0.47 -7.79 -2.95
CA ASP A 11 0.47 -9.12 -3.57
C ASP A 11 0.82 -10.24 -2.58
N GLY A 12 0.60 -11.50 -3.01
CA GLY A 12 0.97 -12.69 -2.26
C GLY A 12 0.30 -12.74 -0.88
N ILE A 13 1.10 -12.86 0.18
CA ILE A 13 0.61 -12.86 1.57
C ILE A 13 0.22 -11.46 2.08
N GLY A 14 0.50 -10.40 1.32
CA GLY A 14 0.26 -9.01 1.70
C GLY A 14 -1.17 -8.73 2.19
N PRO A 15 -2.22 -9.14 1.46
CA PRO A 15 -3.62 -9.05 1.91
C PRO A 15 -3.91 -9.74 3.23
N GLU A 16 -3.32 -10.92 3.48
CA GLU A 16 -3.55 -11.67 4.72
C GLU A 16 -2.93 -10.93 5.92
N ILE A 17 -1.66 -10.53 5.82
CA ILE A 17 -0.97 -9.87 6.94
C ILE A 17 -1.51 -8.47 7.21
N VAL A 18 -1.92 -7.72 6.18
CA VAL A 18 -2.55 -6.40 6.36
C VAL A 18 -3.93 -6.53 6.99
N THR A 19 -4.69 -7.58 6.67
CA THR A 19 -5.98 -7.85 7.33
C THR A 19 -5.80 -8.06 8.83
N GLU A 20 -4.78 -8.80 9.26
CA GLU A 20 -4.49 -8.98 10.69
C GLU A 20 -4.04 -7.68 11.37
N ALA A 21 -3.23 -6.86 10.69
CA ALA A 21 -2.84 -5.55 11.20
C ALA A 21 -4.06 -4.62 11.39
N VAL A 22 -5.02 -4.66 10.46
CA VAL A 22 -6.28 -3.90 10.58
C VAL A 22 -7.09 -4.32 11.80
N LYS A 23 -7.14 -5.62 12.14
CA LYS A 23 -7.80 -6.08 13.39
C LYS A 23 -7.17 -5.45 14.63
N ILE A 24 -5.85 -5.35 14.67
CA ILE A 24 -5.13 -4.71 15.77
C ILE A 24 -5.43 -3.21 15.79
N ILE A 25 -5.45 -2.52 14.65
CA ILE A 25 -5.82 -1.10 14.58
C ILE A 25 -7.25 -0.88 15.10
N HIS A 26 -8.21 -1.73 14.73
CA HIS A 26 -9.57 -1.65 15.26
C HIS A 26 -9.61 -1.87 16.78
N CYS A 27 -8.85 -2.83 17.32
CA CYS A 27 -8.71 -3.00 18.77
C CYS A 27 -8.18 -1.72 19.42
N LEU A 28 -7.14 -1.09 18.84
CA LEU A 28 -6.58 0.17 19.34
C LEU A 28 -7.58 1.33 19.29
N GLN A 29 -8.41 1.39 18.25
CA GLN A 29 -9.49 2.37 18.14
C GLN A 29 -10.50 2.22 19.28
N GLN A 30 -10.94 0.98 19.56
CA GLN A 30 -11.97 0.71 20.57
C GLN A 30 -11.45 0.89 22.01
N GLU A 31 -10.27 0.33 22.31
CA GLU A 31 -9.77 0.23 23.69
C GLU A 31 -8.96 1.46 24.12
N PHE A 32 -8.34 2.17 23.18
CA PHE A 32 -7.36 3.22 23.48
C PHE A 32 -7.65 4.57 22.81
N GLY A 33 -8.77 4.69 22.09
CA GLY A 33 -9.16 5.93 21.41
C GLY A 33 -8.19 6.34 20.30
N PHE A 34 -7.55 5.36 19.64
CA PHE A 34 -6.63 5.59 18.53
C PHE A 34 -7.37 6.05 17.26
N ASN A 35 -7.75 7.33 17.22
CA ASN A 35 -8.59 7.91 16.17
C ASN A 35 -7.91 7.89 14.79
N THR A 36 -8.29 6.91 13.97
CA THR A 36 -7.75 6.70 12.63
C THR A 36 -8.84 6.44 11.60
N GLU A 37 -8.60 6.90 10.38
CA GLU A 37 -9.39 6.56 9.19
C GLU A 37 -8.51 5.68 8.29
N LEU A 38 -9.05 4.57 7.83
CA LEU A 38 -8.34 3.62 6.97
C LEU A 38 -8.92 3.71 5.55
N GLU A 39 -8.06 3.91 4.55
CA GLU A 39 -8.47 3.89 3.14
C GLU A 39 -7.53 2.98 2.35
N THR A 40 -8.09 2.08 1.54
CA THR A 40 -7.32 1.06 0.80
C THR A 40 -7.08 1.50 -0.64
N ALA A 41 -5.89 1.21 -1.17
CA ALA A 41 -5.59 1.35 -2.59
C ALA A 41 -4.71 0.20 -3.10
N ALA A 42 -4.77 -0.06 -4.41
CA ALA A 42 -4.01 -1.13 -5.05
C ALA A 42 -2.57 -0.70 -5.36
N ILE A 43 -1.62 -1.62 -5.25
CA ILE A 43 -0.21 -1.42 -5.59
C ILE A 43 0.41 -2.75 -6.02
N GLY A 44 1.56 -2.70 -6.67
CA GLY A 44 2.27 -3.90 -7.12
C GLY A 44 1.53 -4.58 -8.26
N GLY A 45 1.51 -5.90 -8.23
CA GLY A 45 0.75 -6.73 -9.17
C GLY A 45 -0.74 -6.39 -9.16
N ALA A 46 -1.35 -6.25 -7.99
CA ALA A 46 -2.74 -5.83 -7.86
C ALA A 46 -3.01 -4.44 -8.49
N GLY A 47 -2.05 -3.52 -8.41
CA GLY A 47 -2.12 -2.23 -9.10
C GLY A 47 -2.05 -2.39 -10.62
N TYR A 48 -1.14 -3.25 -11.10
CA TYR A 48 -0.99 -3.57 -12.51
C TYR A 48 -2.25 -4.22 -13.08
N ASP A 49 -2.81 -5.22 -12.41
CA ASP A 49 -4.04 -5.90 -12.84
C ASP A 49 -5.23 -4.95 -12.95
N GLN A 50 -5.30 -3.93 -12.07
CA GLN A 50 -6.39 -2.96 -12.06
C GLN A 50 -6.23 -1.86 -13.12
N SER A 51 -5.01 -1.39 -13.38
CA SER A 51 -4.76 -0.13 -14.09
C SER A 51 -3.71 -0.20 -15.21
N GLY A 52 -3.05 -1.35 -15.38
CA GLY A 52 -1.89 -1.53 -16.23
C GLY A 52 -0.59 -0.94 -15.68
N ARG A 53 -0.59 -0.40 -14.44
CA ARG A 53 0.59 0.19 -13.78
C ARG A 53 0.78 -0.35 -12.36
N PRO A 54 2.02 -0.65 -11.93
CA PRO A 54 2.28 -1.15 -10.58
C PRO A 54 2.04 -0.10 -9.48
N LEU A 55 2.05 1.19 -9.82
CA LEU A 55 1.62 2.28 -8.95
C LEU A 55 0.56 3.13 -9.69
N PRO A 56 -0.74 2.86 -9.46
CA PRO A 56 -1.81 3.68 -10.01
C PRO A 56 -1.76 5.12 -9.49
N GLU A 57 -2.13 6.10 -10.32
CA GLU A 57 -2.18 7.51 -9.91
C GLU A 57 -3.10 7.75 -8.69
N PRO A 58 -4.30 7.12 -8.59
CA PRO A 58 -5.15 7.25 -7.40
C PRO A 58 -4.48 6.75 -6.11
N THR A 59 -3.60 5.74 -6.22
CA THR A 59 -2.84 5.19 -5.08
C THR A 59 -1.81 6.19 -4.58
N LEU A 60 -1.04 6.80 -5.49
CA LEU A 60 -0.09 7.84 -5.11
C LEU A 60 -0.80 9.05 -4.47
N ALA A 61 -1.89 9.51 -5.09
CA ALA A 61 -2.70 10.60 -4.55
C ALA A 61 -3.32 10.27 -3.18
N LEU A 62 -3.57 9.00 -2.87
CA LEU A 62 -3.97 8.57 -1.52
C LEU A 62 -2.81 8.67 -0.54
N CYS A 63 -1.63 8.21 -0.92
CA CYS A 63 -0.48 8.24 -0.03
C CYS A 63 -0.03 9.67 0.29
N GLU A 64 -0.10 10.58 -0.70
CA GLU A 64 0.23 12.01 -0.50
C GLU A 64 -0.72 12.74 0.46
N ARG A 65 -1.98 12.30 0.57
CA ARG A 65 -2.97 12.85 1.51
C ARG A 65 -3.03 12.12 2.85
N ALA A 66 -2.34 11.00 3.01
CA ALA A 66 -2.36 10.19 4.22
C ALA A 66 -1.33 10.68 5.24
N ASP A 67 -1.61 10.49 6.52
CA ASP A 67 -0.64 10.73 7.59
C ASP A 67 0.38 9.57 7.70
N ALA A 68 0.00 8.37 7.26
CA ALA A 68 0.86 7.19 7.25
C ALA A 68 0.45 6.20 6.16
N VAL A 69 1.37 5.32 5.77
CA VAL A 69 1.13 4.21 4.84
C VAL A 69 1.41 2.89 5.57
N LEU A 70 0.44 1.98 5.58
CA LEU A 70 0.62 0.60 5.99
C LEU A 70 0.73 -0.27 4.72
N PHE A 71 1.91 -0.82 4.50
CA PHE A 71 2.26 -1.58 3.31
C PHE A 71 2.41 -3.07 3.64
N GLY A 72 1.82 -3.93 2.80
CA GLY A 72 1.92 -5.38 2.91
C GLY A 72 3.16 -5.92 2.19
N ALA A 73 2.94 -6.59 1.05
CA ALA A 73 4.00 -7.14 0.22
C ALA A 73 3.69 -6.89 -1.25
N ILE A 74 4.68 -7.02 -2.13
CA ILE A 74 4.50 -6.95 -3.58
C ILE A 74 5.32 -8.04 -4.27
N GLY A 75 4.94 -8.36 -5.50
CA GLY A 75 5.63 -9.34 -6.33
C GLY A 75 4.84 -10.63 -6.53
N GLY A 76 5.24 -11.41 -7.54
CA GLY A 76 4.63 -12.69 -7.88
C GLY A 76 5.18 -13.22 -9.20
N PRO A 77 5.38 -14.55 -9.35
CA PRO A 77 5.97 -15.13 -10.55
C PRO A 77 5.24 -14.78 -11.86
N GLN A 78 3.93 -14.50 -11.78
CA GLN A 78 3.14 -14.10 -12.93
C GLN A 78 3.54 -12.75 -13.55
N TYR A 79 4.34 -11.94 -12.85
CA TYR A 79 4.78 -10.63 -13.32
C TYR A 79 6.24 -10.63 -13.82
N ASP A 80 6.94 -11.76 -13.76
CA ASP A 80 8.38 -11.86 -14.08
C ASP A 80 8.70 -11.62 -15.56
N GLU A 81 7.72 -11.84 -16.45
CA GLU A 81 7.86 -11.60 -17.90
C GLU A 81 7.50 -10.16 -18.31
N LEU A 82 6.94 -9.36 -17.40
CA LEU A 82 6.63 -7.96 -17.70
C LEU A 82 7.90 -7.14 -17.96
N GLU A 83 7.74 -6.10 -18.77
CA GLU A 83 8.73 -5.04 -18.91
C GLU A 83 9.08 -4.48 -17.52
N ARG A 84 10.35 -4.14 -17.31
CA ARG A 84 10.87 -3.73 -15.98
C ARG A 84 10.07 -2.60 -15.32
N GLU A 85 9.54 -1.68 -16.13
CA GLU A 85 8.76 -0.53 -15.65
C GLU A 85 7.32 -0.91 -15.23
N LEU A 86 6.84 -2.08 -15.64
CA LEU A 86 5.50 -2.58 -15.30
C LEU A 86 5.52 -3.61 -14.16
N ARG A 87 6.71 -4.01 -13.69
CA ARG A 87 6.83 -4.99 -12.60
C ARG A 87 6.43 -4.42 -11.25
N PRO A 88 5.92 -5.24 -10.32
CA PRO A 88 5.48 -4.80 -9.00
C PRO A 88 6.52 -3.99 -8.22
N GLU A 89 7.80 -4.38 -8.26
CA GLU A 89 8.91 -3.74 -7.54
C GLU A 89 9.12 -2.29 -7.99
N LYS A 90 8.81 -1.99 -9.25
CA LYS A 90 8.88 -0.63 -9.77
C LYS A 90 7.93 0.30 -9.02
N GLY A 91 6.70 -0.16 -8.74
CA GLY A 91 5.71 0.62 -8.01
C GLY A 91 6.17 1.01 -6.59
N LEU A 92 6.86 0.10 -5.88
CA LEU A 92 7.43 0.41 -4.57
C LEU A 92 8.56 1.45 -4.64
N LEU A 93 9.44 1.34 -5.64
CA LEU A 93 10.54 2.30 -5.82
C LEU A 93 10.00 3.70 -6.17
N GLU A 94 9.01 3.77 -7.07
CA GLU A 94 8.35 5.02 -7.44
C GLU A 94 7.64 5.65 -6.24
N LEU A 95 6.90 4.86 -5.45
CA LEU A 95 6.23 5.34 -4.25
C LEU A 95 7.22 5.95 -3.25
N ARG A 96 8.31 5.25 -2.94
CA ARG A 96 9.35 5.74 -2.03
C ARG A 96 9.99 7.03 -2.52
N SER A 97 10.24 7.12 -3.82
CA SER A 97 10.82 8.31 -4.45
C SER A 97 9.84 9.49 -4.38
N ALA A 98 8.57 9.28 -4.74
CA ALA A 98 7.54 10.33 -4.74
C ALA A 98 7.29 10.89 -3.34
N LEU A 99 7.28 10.02 -2.32
CA LEU A 99 7.12 10.41 -0.92
C LEU A 99 8.43 10.84 -0.23
N SER A 100 9.55 10.90 -0.96
CA SER A 100 10.86 11.28 -0.42
C SER A 100 11.31 10.48 0.81
N LEU A 101 11.04 9.17 0.84
CA LEU A 101 11.37 8.27 1.97
C LEU A 101 12.84 7.81 1.92
N PHE A 102 13.75 8.71 2.32
CA PHE A 102 15.20 8.47 2.27
C PHE A 102 15.77 7.68 3.47
N SER A 103 15.07 7.68 4.61
CA SER A 103 15.46 6.92 5.80
C SER A 103 14.68 5.62 5.86
N ASN A 104 15.39 4.50 6.01
CA ASN A 104 14.82 3.15 6.08
C ASN A 104 15.18 2.46 7.39
#